data_AF-A0AAN6VZ32-F1
#
_entry.id   AF-A0AAN6VZ32-F1
#
_cell.length_a   1.000
_cell.length_b   1.000
_cell.length_c   1.000
_cell.angle_alpha   90.00
_cell.angle_beta   90.00
_cell.angle_gamma   90.00
#
_symmetry.space_group_name_H-M   'P 1'
#
loop_
_entity.id
_entity.type
_entity.pdbx_description
1 polymer ?
#
loop_
_entity_poly.entity_id
_entity_poly.type
_entity_poly.pdbx_seq_one_letter_code
_entity_poly.pdbx_strand_id
1 'polypeptide(L)'
;MTPPLPKLSTAPTRHSSSCCSLSLPLLSLLNTLLPPPRLALSIGSGPGLLEALLLHHYPNRSNNFYGVEVSAPKPVNIFLPEQNTLTVTGTWAVIDNGLLRDAGGLLFVYPRQPSLVRAYLENWKGEVVVWIGPRADVEEFGPVFEEWGGGEKGQDMGMGLVDEGEGVWIYRRE
;
A
#
# COMPACT_ATOMS: atom_id res chain seq x y z
N MET A 1 -12.13 -18.40 -8.91
CA MET A 1 -12.72 -18.25 -7.56
C MET A 1 -11.64 -17.68 -6.67
N THR A 2 -11.93 -16.60 -5.96
CA THR A 2 -10.98 -16.01 -5.00
C THR A 2 -10.82 -16.95 -3.79
N PRO A 3 -9.59 -17.17 -3.27
CA PRO A 3 -9.39 -17.97 -2.07
C PRO A 3 -10.10 -17.34 -0.86
N PRO A 4 -10.45 -18.14 0.17
CA PRO A 4 -11.05 -17.60 1.39
C PRO A 4 -10.06 -16.68 2.11
N LEU A 5 -10.57 -15.58 2.66
CA LEU A 5 -9.77 -14.64 3.44
C LEU A 5 -9.50 -15.19 4.85
N PRO A 6 -8.28 -15.03 5.39
CA PRO A 6 -7.97 -15.42 6.76
C PRO A 6 -8.73 -14.52 7.75
N LYS A 7 -9.10 -15.08 8.90
CA LYS A 7 -9.68 -14.30 10.00
C LYS A 7 -8.56 -13.56 10.72
N LEU A 8 -8.63 -12.23 10.73
CA LEU A 8 -7.67 -11.40 11.46
C LEU A 8 -8.04 -11.28 12.95
N SER A 9 -7.03 -10.94 13.75
CA SER A 9 -7.16 -10.59 15.16
C SER A 9 -6.59 -9.20 15.42
N THR A 10 -6.59 -8.75 16.67
CA THR A 10 -5.90 -7.52 17.07
C THR A 10 -4.39 -7.67 17.13
N ALA A 11 -3.87 -8.90 17.26
CA ALA A 11 -2.45 -9.17 17.24
C ALA A 11 -1.96 -9.31 15.79
N PRO A 12 -0.79 -8.74 15.43
CA PRO A 12 -0.18 -8.91 14.12
C PRO A 12 0.15 -10.38 13.86
N THR A 13 -0.08 -10.84 12.64
CA THR A 13 0.16 -12.22 12.23
C THR A 13 0.72 -12.28 10.81
N ARG A 14 1.78 -13.07 10.60
CA ARG A 14 2.38 -13.27 9.27
C ARG A 14 1.55 -14.24 8.43
N HIS A 15 1.47 -13.93 7.14
CA HIS A 15 0.83 -14.78 6.14
C HIS A 15 1.76 -14.96 4.95
N SER A 16 1.84 -16.16 4.38
CA SER A 16 2.68 -16.45 3.22
C SER A 16 2.32 -15.65 1.95
N SER A 17 1.13 -15.04 1.93
CA SER A 17 0.60 -14.24 0.81
C SER A 17 0.60 -12.74 1.09
N SER A 18 1.28 -12.28 2.15
CA SER A 18 1.48 -10.86 2.46
C SER A 18 2.91 -10.61 2.90
N CYS A 19 3.54 -9.55 2.40
CA CYS A 19 4.88 -9.16 2.81
C CYS A 19 4.92 -8.60 4.24
N CYS A 20 3.83 -7.95 4.67
CA CYS A 20 3.68 -7.45 6.03
C CYS A 20 2.80 -8.38 6.87
N SER A 21 3.01 -8.36 8.17
CA SER A 21 2.07 -8.90 9.15
C SER A 21 0.73 -8.14 9.09
N LEU A 22 -0.35 -8.87 9.35
CA LEU A 22 -1.72 -8.37 9.19
C LEU A 22 -2.43 -8.36 10.54
N SER A 23 -3.20 -7.30 10.80
CA SER A 23 -4.00 -7.13 12.00
C SER A 23 -5.22 -6.25 11.73
N LEU A 24 -6.27 -6.36 12.57
CA LEU A 24 -7.43 -5.46 12.50
C LEU A 24 -7.04 -3.98 12.73
N PRO A 25 -6.17 -3.64 13.72
CA PRO A 25 -5.66 -2.28 13.89
C PRO A 25 -4.97 -1.71 12.64
N LEU A 26 -4.18 -2.51 11.92
CA LEU A 26 -3.55 -2.08 10.67
C LEU A 26 -4.60 -1.68 9.62
N LEU A 27 -5.63 -2.51 9.40
CA LEU A 27 -6.68 -2.19 8.44
C LEU A 27 -7.45 -0.91 8.84
N SER A 28 -7.72 -0.72 10.13
CA SER A 28 -8.38 0.48 10.64
C SER A 28 -7.54 1.74 10.43
N LEU A 29 -6.23 1.66 10.64
CA LEU A 29 -5.31 2.77 10.36
C LEU A 29 -5.34 3.10 8.87
N LEU A 30 -5.20 2.10 7.98
CA LEU A 30 -5.25 2.31 6.53
C LEU A 30 -6.58 2.87 6.04
N ASN A 31 -7.70 2.51 6.69
CA ASN A 31 -9.01 3.10 6.40
C ASN A 31 -9.10 4.59 6.81
N THR A 32 -8.43 4.96 7.90
CA THR A 32 -8.42 6.34 8.39
C THR A 32 -7.51 7.24 7.54
N LEU A 33 -6.34 6.74 7.14
CA LEU A 33 -5.33 7.51 6.43
C LEU A 33 -5.63 7.70 4.94
N LEU A 34 -6.37 6.77 4.34
CA LEU A 34 -6.70 6.76 2.92
C LEU A 34 -8.24 6.78 2.75
N PRO A 35 -8.95 7.79 3.28
CA PRO A 35 -10.40 7.77 3.40
C PRO A 35 -11.10 7.97 2.03
N PRO A 36 -12.27 7.36 1.83
CA PRO A 36 -13.14 7.72 0.71
C PRO A 36 -13.65 9.16 0.82
N PRO A 37 -14.05 9.80 -0.30
CA PRO A 37 -14.14 9.25 -1.66
C PRO A 37 -12.82 9.32 -2.45
N ARG A 38 -11.71 9.74 -1.83
CA ARG A 38 -10.44 9.91 -2.52
C ARG A 38 -9.90 8.57 -3.03
N LEU A 39 -9.41 8.55 -4.26
CA LEU A 39 -8.77 7.39 -4.85
C LEU A 39 -7.46 7.09 -4.09
N ALA A 40 -7.25 5.83 -3.75
CA ALA A 40 -6.00 5.33 -3.20
C ALA A 40 -5.48 4.14 -4.00
N LEU A 41 -4.18 4.10 -4.22
CA LEU A 41 -3.50 3.04 -4.98
C LEU A 41 -2.51 2.30 -4.07
N SER A 42 -2.64 0.98 -3.99
CA SER A 42 -1.66 0.09 -3.35
C SER A 42 -0.67 -0.40 -4.39
N ILE A 43 0.56 0.09 -4.36
CA ILE A 43 1.58 -0.18 -5.37
C ILE A 43 2.36 -1.44 -5.03
N GLY A 44 2.39 -2.39 -5.96
CA GLY A 44 3.01 -3.70 -5.74
C GLY A 44 2.16 -4.60 -4.85
N SER A 45 0.85 -4.67 -5.12
CA SER A 45 -0.13 -5.39 -4.30
C SER A 45 0.12 -6.91 -4.20
N GLY A 46 0.99 -7.49 -5.05
CA GLY A 46 1.36 -8.89 -5.00
C GLY A 46 0.13 -9.80 -5.09
N PRO A 47 -0.02 -10.79 -4.18
CA PRO A 47 -1.19 -11.65 -4.14
C PRO A 47 -2.52 -10.93 -3.85
N GLY A 48 -2.48 -9.68 -3.36
CA GLY A 48 -3.66 -8.85 -3.08
C GLY A 48 -4.32 -9.10 -1.73
N LEU A 49 -3.66 -9.81 -0.80
CA LEU A 49 -4.28 -10.25 0.46
C LEU A 49 -4.64 -9.07 1.37
N LEU A 50 -3.72 -8.11 1.56
CA LEU A 50 -3.95 -6.93 2.40
C LEU A 50 -5.12 -6.12 1.85
N GLU A 51 -5.11 -5.87 0.54
CA GLU A 51 -6.12 -5.09 -0.17
C GLU A 51 -7.49 -5.77 -0.09
N ALA A 52 -7.56 -7.07 -0.29
CA ALA A 52 -8.80 -7.83 -0.21
C ALA A 52 -9.38 -7.82 1.21
N LEU A 53 -8.54 -7.95 2.24
CA LEU A 53 -8.95 -7.84 3.64
C LEU A 53 -9.46 -6.43 3.95
N LEU A 54 -8.79 -5.39 3.44
CA LEU A 54 -9.21 -4.02 3.61
C LEU A 54 -10.59 -3.77 2.99
N LEU A 55 -10.84 -4.24 1.77
CA LEU A 55 -12.15 -4.14 1.12
C LEU A 55 -13.22 -4.99 1.81
N HIS A 56 -12.85 -6.15 2.36
CA HIS A 56 -13.78 -6.99 3.12
C HIS A 56 -14.28 -6.29 4.39
N HIS A 57 -13.39 -5.64 5.13
CA HIS A 57 -13.73 -4.93 6.37
C HIS A 57 -14.34 -3.53 6.11
N TYR A 58 -13.99 -2.91 4.98
CA TYR A 58 -14.45 -1.56 4.60
C TYR A 58 -14.99 -1.55 3.16
N PRO A 59 -16.17 -2.16 2.91
CA PRO A 59 -16.69 -2.36 1.56
C PRO A 59 -16.99 -1.06 0.81
N ASN A 60 -17.24 0.04 1.52
CA ASN A 60 -17.43 1.37 0.92
C ASN A 60 -16.21 1.87 0.14
N ARG A 61 -15.06 1.20 0.27
CA ARG A 61 -13.83 1.52 -0.46
C ARG A 61 -13.73 0.90 -1.85
N SER A 62 -14.66 0.02 -2.22
CA SER A 62 -14.58 -0.75 -3.47
C SER A 62 -14.50 0.11 -4.74
N ASN A 63 -14.93 1.37 -4.68
CA ASN A 63 -14.96 2.28 -5.82
C ASN A 63 -13.77 3.24 -5.89
N ASN A 64 -12.87 3.21 -4.90
CA ASN A 64 -11.80 4.20 -4.77
C ASN A 64 -10.52 3.61 -4.17
N PHE A 65 -10.37 2.28 -4.14
CA PHE A 65 -9.16 1.62 -3.70
C PHE A 65 -8.79 0.51 -4.67
N TYR A 66 -7.57 0.56 -5.20
CA TYR A 66 -7.08 -0.35 -6.23
C TYR A 66 -5.69 -0.86 -5.90
N GLY A 67 -5.46 -2.16 -6.12
CA GLY A 67 -4.13 -2.76 -6.09
C GLY A 67 -3.49 -2.68 -7.47
N VAL A 68 -2.26 -2.19 -7.55
CA VAL A 68 -1.44 -2.15 -8.77
C VAL A 68 -0.42 -3.27 -8.70
N GLU A 69 -0.34 -4.10 -9.74
CA GLU A 69 0.64 -5.20 -9.84
C GLU A 69 1.19 -5.33 -11.27
N VAL A 70 2.34 -5.96 -11.44
CA VAL A 70 2.91 -6.24 -12.76
C VAL A 70 2.05 -7.26 -13.49
N SER A 71 1.71 -6.97 -14.75
CA SER A 71 1.06 -7.92 -15.63
C SER A 71 1.97 -9.12 -15.86
N ALA A 72 1.45 -10.31 -15.64
CA ALA A 72 2.17 -11.56 -15.80
C ALA A 72 1.28 -12.59 -16.51
N PRO A 73 1.87 -13.60 -17.21
CA PRO A 73 1.09 -14.63 -17.90
C PRO A 73 0.12 -15.41 -17.00
N LYS A 74 0.41 -15.46 -15.70
CA LYS A 74 -0.52 -15.91 -14.65
C LYS A 74 -0.76 -14.75 -13.69
N PRO A 75 -2.01 -14.46 -13.32
CA PRO A 75 -2.29 -13.41 -12.34
C PRO A 75 -1.54 -13.66 -11.03
N VAL A 76 -0.79 -12.65 -10.60
CA VAL A 76 -0.13 -12.66 -9.28
C VAL A 76 -1.18 -12.42 -8.20
N ASN A 77 -2.07 -11.46 -8.45
CA ASN A 77 -3.18 -11.16 -7.56
C ASN A 77 -4.24 -12.26 -7.66
N ILE A 78 -4.51 -12.90 -6.53
CA ILE A 78 -5.47 -14.01 -6.41
C ILE A 78 -6.57 -13.71 -5.39
N PHE A 79 -6.38 -12.74 -4.50
CA PHE A 79 -7.32 -12.39 -3.44
C PHE A 79 -8.21 -11.19 -3.81
N LEU A 80 -7.65 -10.19 -4.48
CA LEU A 80 -8.38 -8.97 -4.82
C LEU A 80 -9.33 -9.23 -5.99
N PRO A 81 -10.55 -8.66 -5.97
CA PRO A 81 -11.44 -8.72 -7.12
C PRO A 81 -10.82 -8.07 -8.37
N GLU A 82 -11.15 -8.59 -9.55
CA GLU A 82 -10.61 -8.11 -10.82
C GLU A 82 -10.89 -6.61 -11.02
N GLN A 83 -12.09 -6.14 -10.65
CA GLN A 83 -12.47 -4.74 -10.78
C GLN A 83 -11.66 -3.78 -9.87
N ASN A 84 -10.94 -4.31 -8.88
CA ASN A 84 -10.07 -3.55 -7.99
C ASN A 84 -8.58 -3.78 -8.30
N THR A 85 -8.26 -4.53 -9.35
CA THR A 85 -6.90 -4.83 -9.76
C THR A 85 -6.53 -4.03 -10.99
N LEU A 86 -5.40 -3.33 -10.92
CA LEU A 86 -4.77 -2.61 -12.02
C LEU A 86 -3.43 -3.26 -12.33
N THR A 87 -3.04 -3.24 -13.60
CA THR A 87 -1.78 -3.83 -14.02
C THR A 87 -0.84 -2.86 -14.73
N VAL A 88 0.46 -2.98 -14.47
CA VAL A 88 1.53 -2.28 -15.20
C VAL A 88 2.37 -3.25 -16.03
N THR A 89 3.07 -2.76 -17.05
CA THR A 89 3.79 -3.59 -18.02
C THR A 89 5.14 -4.13 -17.54
N GLY A 90 5.61 -3.71 -16.36
CA GLY A 90 6.87 -4.18 -15.81
C GLY A 90 7.11 -3.71 -14.38
N THR A 91 8.12 -4.31 -13.73
CA THR A 91 8.51 -4.03 -12.33
C THR A 91 8.80 -2.56 -12.05
N TRP A 92 9.28 -1.83 -13.05
CA TRP A 92 9.67 -0.41 -12.94
C TRP A 92 8.65 0.54 -13.55
N ALA A 93 7.53 0.01 -14.06
CA ALA A 93 6.51 0.82 -14.70
C ALA A 93 5.64 1.53 -13.66
N VAL A 94 5.34 2.79 -13.94
CA VAL A 94 4.36 3.59 -13.21
C VAL A 94 2.99 3.37 -13.86
N ILE A 95 1.94 3.33 -13.05
CA ILE A 95 0.55 3.22 -13.54
C ILE A 95 0.18 4.42 -14.42
N ASP A 96 -0.92 4.31 -15.17
CA ASP A 96 -1.43 5.40 -16.00
C ASP A 96 -1.46 6.76 -15.26
N ASN A 97 -0.98 7.79 -15.95
CA ASN A 97 -0.81 9.13 -15.39
C ASN A 97 -2.13 9.80 -15.01
N GLY A 98 -3.26 9.43 -15.60
CA GLY A 98 -4.58 9.92 -15.22
C GLY A 98 -4.98 9.38 -13.85
N LEU A 99 -4.95 8.05 -13.69
CA LEU A 99 -5.26 7.40 -12.41
C LEU A 99 -4.30 7.83 -11.29
N LEU A 100 -3.00 7.90 -11.59
CA LEU A 100 -2.03 8.36 -10.61
C LEU A 100 -2.34 9.79 -10.16
N ARG A 101 -2.61 10.70 -11.10
CA ARG A 101 -2.95 12.11 -10.80
C ARG A 101 -4.17 12.24 -9.91
N ASP A 102 -5.18 11.41 -10.11
CA ASP A 102 -6.43 11.45 -9.35
C ASP A 102 -6.32 10.80 -7.96
N ALA A 103 -5.24 10.04 -7.70
CA ALA A 103 -5.00 9.42 -6.41
C ALA A 103 -4.71 10.49 -5.34
N GLY A 104 -5.49 10.47 -4.26
CA GLY A 104 -5.25 11.28 -3.06
C GLY A 104 -4.23 10.66 -2.12
N GLY A 105 -4.00 9.35 -2.20
CA GLY A 105 -2.95 8.69 -1.43
C GLY A 105 -2.39 7.44 -2.08
N LEU A 106 -1.13 7.13 -1.74
CA LEU A 106 -0.43 5.94 -2.18
C LEU A 106 -0.06 5.07 -0.97
N LEU A 107 -0.19 3.76 -1.14
CA LEU A 107 0.27 2.76 -0.21
C LEU A 107 1.42 1.97 -0.86
N PHE A 108 2.56 1.91 -0.18
CA PHE A 108 3.69 1.08 -0.55
C PHE A 108 3.92 0.04 0.55
N VAL A 109 3.87 -1.25 0.19
CA VAL A 109 4.16 -2.35 1.12
C VAL A 109 5.37 -3.10 0.61
N TYR A 110 6.47 -3.04 1.34
CA TYR A 110 7.74 -3.68 0.97
C TYR A 110 8.14 -3.38 -0.49
N PRO A 111 8.18 -2.11 -0.91
CA PRO A 111 8.61 -1.75 -2.25
C PRO A 111 10.03 -2.29 -2.51
N ARG A 112 10.29 -2.76 -3.73
CA ARG A 112 11.56 -3.45 -4.05
C ARG A 112 12.80 -2.59 -3.96
N GLN A 113 12.70 -1.30 -4.30
CA GLN A 113 13.81 -0.36 -4.24
C GLN A 113 13.30 1.10 -4.20
N PRO A 114 14.07 2.03 -3.62
CA PRO A 114 13.66 3.42 -3.49
C PRO A 114 13.45 4.16 -4.82
N SER A 115 14.14 3.76 -5.90
CA SER A 115 13.97 4.40 -7.21
C SER A 115 12.59 4.17 -7.83
N LEU A 116 11.93 3.03 -7.54
CA LEU A 116 10.54 2.80 -7.94
C LEU A 116 9.60 3.77 -7.22
N VAL A 117 9.80 3.92 -5.91
CA VAL A 117 9.04 4.87 -5.09
C VAL A 117 9.21 6.28 -5.66
N ARG A 118 10.45 6.70 -5.91
CA ARG A 118 10.75 8.02 -6.50
C ARG A 118 10.03 8.22 -7.83
N ALA A 119 10.03 7.24 -8.72
CA ALA A 119 9.34 7.34 -10.01
C ALA A 119 7.82 7.58 -9.87
N TYR A 120 7.18 6.94 -8.89
CA TYR A 120 5.76 7.22 -8.58
C TYR A 120 5.59 8.64 -8.02
N LEU A 121 6.42 9.05 -7.06
CA LEU A 121 6.31 10.34 -6.38
C LEU A 121 6.61 11.54 -7.30
N GLU A 122 7.52 11.41 -8.25
CA GLU A 122 7.83 12.44 -9.26
C GLU A 122 6.65 12.74 -10.19
N ASN A 123 5.82 11.72 -10.47
CA ASN A 123 4.67 11.82 -11.36
C ASN A 123 3.35 12.07 -10.61
N TRP A 124 3.41 12.23 -9.29
CA TRP A 124 2.25 12.28 -8.42
C TRP A 124 2.20 13.53 -7.54
N LYS A 125 0.99 14.08 -7.37
CA LYS A 125 0.76 15.32 -6.63
C LYS A 125 -0.28 15.19 -5.51
N GLY A 126 -0.59 13.98 -5.06
CA GLY A 126 -1.51 13.79 -3.94
C GLY A 126 -0.89 14.14 -2.60
N GLU A 127 -1.53 13.70 -1.52
CA GLU A 127 -1.37 14.29 -0.19
C GLU A 127 -0.77 13.33 0.83
N VAL A 128 -1.01 12.02 0.70
CA VAL A 128 -0.67 11.04 1.75
C VAL A 128 0.04 9.83 1.19
N VAL A 129 1.21 9.52 1.73
CA VAL A 129 1.89 8.24 1.50
C VAL A 129 1.89 7.43 2.78
N VAL A 130 1.48 6.18 2.66
CA VAL A 130 1.69 5.17 3.70
C VAL A 130 2.74 4.20 3.20
N TRP A 131 3.80 4.02 3.98
CA TRP A 131 4.83 3.03 3.72
C TRP A 131 4.84 1.99 4.83
N ILE A 132 4.74 0.71 4.45
CA ILE A 132 4.86 -0.43 5.35
C ILE A 132 6.10 -1.22 4.93
N GLY A 133 7.02 -1.43 5.86
CA GLY A 133 8.30 -2.06 5.56
C GLY A 133 9.09 -2.42 6.81
N PRO A 134 10.25 -3.07 6.67
CA PRO A 134 11.17 -3.32 7.77
C PRO A 134 11.67 -2.01 8.38
N ARG A 135 11.78 -1.94 9.70
CA ARG A 135 12.39 -0.78 10.39
C ARG A 135 13.83 -0.53 10.00
N ALA A 136 14.56 -1.57 9.61
CA ALA A 136 15.94 -1.45 9.12
C ALA A 136 16.03 -0.69 7.79
N ASP A 137 14.97 -0.69 6.98
CA ASP A 137 14.98 -0.11 5.64
C ASP A 137 14.60 1.38 5.65
N VAL A 138 14.27 1.95 6.81
CA VAL A 138 13.86 3.36 6.94
C VAL A 138 14.96 4.31 6.51
N GLU A 139 16.22 3.96 6.74
CA GLU A 139 17.37 4.78 6.34
C GLU A 139 17.50 4.86 4.81
N GLU A 140 17.05 3.82 4.10
CA GLU A 140 17.11 3.76 2.63
C GLU A 140 15.87 4.40 1.97
N PHE A 141 14.68 4.09 2.47
CA PHE A 141 13.42 4.54 1.87
C PHE A 141 12.92 5.88 2.42
N GLY A 142 13.13 6.15 3.71
CA GLY A 142 12.69 7.35 4.40
C GLY A 142 13.03 8.64 3.66
N PRO A 143 14.31 8.86 3.26
CA PRO A 143 14.71 10.08 2.56
C PRO A 143 13.92 10.37 1.28
N VAL A 144 13.46 9.34 0.55
CA VAL A 144 12.66 9.51 -0.67
C VAL A 144 11.28 10.10 -0.36
N PHE A 145 10.65 9.64 0.73
CA PHE A 145 9.35 10.14 1.15
C PHE A 145 9.45 11.50 1.84
N GLU A 146 10.51 11.73 2.62
CA GLU A 146 10.80 13.03 3.24
C GLU A 146 11.04 14.11 2.18
N GLU A 147 11.86 13.81 1.16
CA GLU A 147 12.09 14.70 0.01
C GLU A 147 10.78 15.10 -0.67
N TRP A 148 9.89 14.13 -0.93
CA TRP A 148 8.58 14.38 -1.51
C TRP A 148 7.64 15.18 -0.59
N GLY A 149 7.69 14.93 0.72
CA GLY A 149 6.87 15.59 1.75
C GLY A 149 7.39 16.97 2.17
N GLY A 150 8.39 17.54 1.49
CA GLY A 150 8.93 18.87 1.83
C GLY A 150 9.95 18.87 3.00
N GLY A 151 10.54 17.71 3.30
CA GLY A 151 11.55 17.51 4.34
C GLY A 151 11.00 17.09 5.70
N GLU A 152 9.68 16.88 5.82
CA GLU A 152 9.08 16.36 7.05
C GLU A 152 9.38 14.87 7.25
N LYS A 153 9.84 14.53 8.45
CA LYS A 153 10.10 13.14 8.83
C LYS A 153 8.81 12.35 8.96
N GLY A 154 8.82 11.12 8.45
CA GLY A 154 7.70 10.20 8.60
C GLY A 154 7.50 9.77 10.05
N GLN A 155 6.24 9.63 10.45
CA GLN A 155 5.89 9.10 11.77
C GLN A 155 5.64 7.59 11.68
N ASP A 156 6.41 6.77 12.42
CA ASP A 156 6.09 5.34 12.58
C ASP A 156 4.89 5.17 13.51
N MET A 157 3.78 4.69 12.95
CA MET A 157 2.55 4.32 13.66
C MET A 157 2.35 2.80 13.73
N GLY A 158 3.36 2.00 13.38
CA GLY A 158 3.26 0.54 13.28
C GLY A 158 3.30 -0.21 14.61
N MET A 159 3.63 0.45 15.73
CA MET A 159 3.79 -0.21 17.03
C MET A 159 2.50 -0.92 17.48
N GLY A 160 2.55 -2.26 17.56
CA GLY A 160 1.40 -3.10 17.91
C GLY A 160 0.38 -3.32 16.78
N LEU A 161 0.57 -2.69 15.60
CA LEU A 161 -0.26 -2.88 14.41
C LEU A 161 0.35 -3.92 13.48
N VAL A 162 1.68 -3.96 13.44
CA VAL A 162 2.51 -4.91 12.70
C VAL A 162 3.55 -5.53 13.65
N ASP A 163 4.21 -6.59 13.20
CA ASP A 163 5.29 -7.26 13.91
C ASP A 163 6.42 -6.28 14.31
N GLU A 164 7.16 -6.61 15.37
CA GLU A 164 8.20 -5.73 15.95
C GLU A 164 9.33 -5.33 14.99
N GLY A 165 9.58 -6.10 13.93
CA GLY A 165 10.56 -5.77 12.89
C GLY A 165 10.03 -4.81 11.81
N GLU A 166 8.73 -4.55 11.78
CA GLU A 166 8.02 -3.85 10.70
C GLU A 166 7.42 -2.54 11.23
N GLY A 167 7.44 -1.48 10.44
CA GLY A 167 6.77 -0.22 10.80
C GLY A 167 5.76 0.21 9.76
N VAL A 168 5.01 1.26 10.12
CA VAL A 168 4.02 1.90 9.25
C VAL A 168 4.28 3.40 9.30
N TRP A 169 5.00 3.93 8.32
CA TRP A 169 5.32 5.35 8.24
C TRP A 169 4.31 6.10 7.40
N ILE A 170 4.04 7.33 7.82
CA ILE A 170 3.08 8.21 7.18
C ILE A 170 3.81 9.50 6.83
N TYR A 171 3.73 9.86 5.56
CA TYR A 171 4.28 11.09 5.02
C TYR A 171 3.14 11.89 4.41
N ARG A 172 3.15 13.20 4.63
CA ARG A 172 2.13 14.11 4.12
C ARG A 172 2.78 15.24 3.35
N ARG A 173 2.03 15.79 2.42
CA ARG A 173 2.38 17.02 1.70
C ARG A 173 1.22 18.00 1.83
N GLU A 174 1.54 19.24 2.23
CA GLU A 174 0.60 20.37 2.26
C GLU A 174 0.21 20.85 0.85
#